data_AF-A0A0B8QE18-F1
#
_entry.id   AF-A0A0B8QE18-F1
#
_cell.length_a   1.000
_cell.length_b   1.000
_cell.length_c   1.000
_cell.angle_alpha   90.00
_cell.angle_beta   90.00
_cell.angle_gamma   90.00
#
_symmetry.space_group_name_H-M   'P 1'
#
loop_
_entity.id
_entity.type
_entity.pdbx_description
1 polymer ?
#
loop_
_entity_poly.entity_id
_entity_poly.type
_entity_poly.pdbx_seq_one_letter_code
_entity_poly.pdbx_strand_id
1 'polypeptide(L)'
;MPFGGFGLTFLSDDIVKISKFTSIDEGSINGEQMLNQSELSEALFRDPTSPPLATTIDRKYYANSMWGKSIELTSNCEVIIPFMSGYGGIQFVMMPNDIIYYYVSDNDEFYWDGTAIELNKLNPYCN
;
A
#
# COMPACT_ATOMS: atom_id res chain seq x y z
N MET A 1 5.05 23.19 -10.28
CA MET A 1 6.04 22.14 -10.59
C MET A 1 5.88 21.03 -9.57
N PRO A 2 5.52 19.80 -9.96
CA PRO A 2 5.59 18.68 -9.03
C PRO A 2 7.07 18.40 -8.75
N PHE A 3 7.47 18.53 -7.48
CA PHE A 3 8.71 17.94 -7.02
C PHE A 3 8.42 16.45 -6.83
N GLY A 4 9.35 15.54 -7.13
CA GLY A 4 9.09 14.09 -7.11
C GLY A 4 8.55 13.49 -5.81
N GLY A 5 8.37 14.29 -4.74
CA GLY A 5 7.69 13.91 -3.50
C GLY A 5 6.38 14.66 -3.18
N PHE A 6 5.95 15.66 -3.94
CA PHE A 6 4.70 16.40 -3.71
C PHE A 6 4.23 17.25 -4.90
N GLY A 7 2.93 17.59 -4.93
CA GLY A 7 2.35 18.53 -5.91
C GLY A 7 1.68 17.88 -7.12
N LEU A 8 1.49 16.56 -7.11
CA LEU A 8 0.61 15.87 -8.04
C LEU A 8 -0.85 16.00 -7.57
N THR A 9 -1.76 16.10 -8.53
CA THR A 9 -3.21 16.14 -8.29
C THR A 9 -3.85 15.00 -9.07
N PHE A 10 -4.64 14.17 -8.39
CA PHE A 10 -5.25 12.97 -8.94
C PHE A 10 -6.76 13.03 -8.82
N LEU A 11 -7.46 12.46 -9.80
CA LEU A 11 -8.85 12.05 -9.65
C LEU A 11 -8.92 10.74 -8.87
N SER A 12 -10.09 10.43 -8.31
CA SER A 12 -10.32 9.14 -7.62
C SER A 12 -10.00 7.93 -8.52
N ASP A 13 -10.31 8.03 -9.81
CA ASP A 13 -10.01 6.99 -10.79
C ASP A 13 -8.50 6.82 -11.01
N ASP A 14 -7.71 7.90 -11.00
CA ASP A 14 -6.26 7.82 -11.12
C ASP A 14 -5.64 7.08 -9.93
N ILE A 15 -6.13 7.35 -8.71
CA ILE A 15 -5.69 6.69 -7.49
C ILE A 15 -5.92 5.18 -7.58
N VAL A 16 -7.15 4.79 -7.94
CA VAL A 16 -7.51 3.36 -8.07
C VAL A 16 -6.69 2.70 -9.17
N LYS A 17 -6.47 3.36 -10.30
CA LYS A 17 -5.64 2.83 -11.40
C LYS A 17 -4.19 2.64 -10.99
N ILE A 18 -3.60 3.60 -10.27
CA ILE A 18 -2.22 3.48 -9.76
C ILE A 18 -2.13 2.30 -8.78
N SER A 19 -3.04 2.21 -7.81
CA SER A 19 -3.04 1.11 -6.84
C SER A 19 -3.30 -0.24 -7.49
N LYS A 20 -4.20 -0.33 -8.48
CA LYS A 20 -4.48 -1.56 -9.23
C LYS A 20 -3.27 -1.97 -10.06
N PHE A 21 -2.68 -1.03 -10.80
CA PHE A 21 -1.49 -1.26 -11.61
C PHE A 21 -0.34 -1.87 -10.80
N THR A 22 -0.11 -1.37 -9.58
CA THR A 22 0.97 -1.89 -8.73
C THR A 22 0.57 -3.18 -8.00
N SER A 23 -0.55 -3.19 -7.27
CA SER A 23 -0.83 -4.26 -6.31
C SER A 23 -1.58 -5.46 -6.87
N ILE A 24 -2.36 -5.29 -7.95
CA ILE A 24 -3.22 -6.33 -8.53
C ILE A 24 -2.70 -6.76 -9.90
N ASP A 25 -2.37 -5.79 -10.77
CA ASP A 25 -1.86 -6.07 -12.12
C ASP A 25 -0.34 -6.33 -12.13
N GLU A 26 0.30 -6.29 -10.97
CA GLU A 26 1.72 -6.60 -10.78
C GLU A 26 2.67 -5.85 -11.73
N GLY A 27 2.35 -4.58 -11.98
CA GLY A 27 3.15 -3.71 -12.84
C GLY A 27 2.98 -3.99 -14.34
N SER A 28 1.92 -4.70 -14.74
CA SER A 28 1.60 -4.96 -16.14
C SER A 28 0.49 -4.06 -16.67
N ILE A 29 0.61 -3.67 -17.95
CA ILE A 29 -0.46 -2.99 -18.71
C ILE A 29 -0.71 -3.79 -19.98
N ASN A 30 -1.94 -4.27 -20.18
CA ASN A 30 -2.34 -5.06 -21.35
C ASN A 30 -1.44 -6.29 -21.61
N GLY A 31 -0.89 -6.90 -20.56
CA GLY A 31 0.01 -8.05 -20.65
C GLY A 31 1.48 -7.69 -20.92
N GLU A 32 1.82 -6.41 -21.07
CA GLU A 32 3.19 -5.93 -21.16
C GLU A 32 3.71 -5.59 -19.75
N GLN A 33 4.89 -6.10 -19.39
CA GLN A 33 5.49 -5.84 -18.08
C GLN A 33 6.19 -4.47 -18.09
N MET A 34 5.74 -3.56 -17.23
CA MET A 34 6.26 -2.18 -17.16
C MET A 34 7.22 -2.00 -15.98
N LEU A 35 6.98 -2.68 -14.85
CA LEU A 35 7.83 -2.64 -13.66
C LEU A 35 8.66 -3.91 -13.52
N ASN A 36 9.84 -3.84 -12.90
CA ASN A 36 10.57 -5.04 -12.53
C ASN A 36 9.80 -5.80 -11.43
N GLN A 37 9.53 -7.09 -11.65
CA GLN A 37 8.73 -7.90 -10.73
C GLN A 37 9.41 -8.09 -9.35
N SER A 38 10.74 -8.20 -9.32
CA SER A 38 11.49 -8.33 -8.07
C SER A 38 11.40 -7.04 -7.26
N GLU A 39 11.66 -5.90 -7.89
CA GLU A 39 11.60 -4.59 -7.20
C GLU A 39 10.18 -4.26 -6.74
N LEU A 40 9.15 -4.66 -7.49
CA LEU A 40 7.76 -4.48 -7.11
C LEU A 40 7.36 -5.41 -5.96
N SER A 41 7.84 -6.67 -5.96
CA SER A 41 7.62 -7.61 -4.85
C SER A 41 8.22 -7.08 -3.54
N GLU A 42 9.41 -6.48 -3.59
CA GLU A 42 10.02 -5.78 -2.46
C GLU A 42 9.19 -4.57 -2.01
N ALA A 43 8.76 -3.72 -2.96
CA ALA A 43 7.94 -2.54 -2.68
C ALA A 43 6.61 -2.87 -2.00
N LEU A 44 6.05 -4.05 -2.31
CA LEU A 44 4.78 -4.54 -1.75
C LEU A 44 4.98 -5.45 -0.54
N PHE A 45 6.21 -5.60 -0.03
CA PHE A 45 6.54 -6.43 1.13
C PHE A 45 6.16 -7.91 0.94
N ARG A 46 6.22 -8.41 -0.30
CA ARG A 46 5.88 -9.79 -0.69
C ARG A 46 7.11 -10.70 -0.78
N ASP A 47 8.31 -10.13 -0.85
CA ASP A 47 9.56 -10.89 -0.88
C ASP A 47 10.07 -11.23 0.54
N PRO A 48 10.00 -12.49 0.99
CA PRO A 48 10.48 -12.88 2.31
C PRO A 48 12.01 -12.85 2.45
N THR A 49 12.73 -12.76 1.34
CA THR A 49 14.20 -12.74 1.30
C THR A 49 14.79 -11.33 1.37
N SER A 50 13.94 -10.30 1.26
CA SER A 50 14.32 -8.89 1.30
C SER A 50 13.72 -8.21 2.54
N PRO A 51 14.46 -8.15 3.67
CA PRO A 51 13.95 -7.54 4.89
C PRO A 51 13.67 -6.04 4.66
N PRO A 52 12.49 -5.54 5.05
CA PRO A 52 12.16 -4.15 4.79
C PRO A 52 12.92 -3.20 5.72
N LEU A 53 13.11 -1.95 5.28
CA LEU A 53 13.79 -0.96 6.10
C LEU A 53 12.89 -0.55 7.27
N ALA A 54 13.34 -0.80 8.49
CA ALA A 54 12.66 -0.32 9.69
C ALA A 54 12.74 1.22 9.76
N THR A 55 11.65 1.85 10.20
CA THR A 55 11.60 3.29 10.41
C THR A 55 11.67 3.62 11.90
N THR A 56 11.74 4.91 12.24
CA THR A 56 11.64 5.36 13.64
C THR A 56 10.23 5.25 14.22
N ILE A 57 9.23 4.96 13.38
CA ILE A 57 7.84 4.78 13.79
C ILE A 57 7.59 3.28 13.97
N ASP A 58 7.06 2.91 15.13
CA ASP A 58 6.76 1.52 15.45
C ASP A 58 5.86 0.88 14.38
N ARG A 59 6.16 -0.38 14.05
CA ARG A 59 5.45 -1.19 13.04
C ARG A 59 5.36 -0.58 11.64
N LYS A 60 6.13 0.48 11.34
CA LYS A 60 6.22 1.06 9.99
C LYS A 60 7.56 0.75 9.35
N TYR A 61 7.49 0.42 8.08
CA TYR A 61 8.60 0.02 7.24
C TYR A 61 8.61 0.82 5.94
N TYR A 62 9.72 0.77 5.22
CA TYR A 62 9.85 1.42 3.93
C TYR A 62 10.64 0.55 2.94
N ALA A 63 10.18 0.48 1.70
CA ALA A 63 10.86 -0.20 0.61
C ALA A 63 10.45 0.45 -0.72
N ASN A 64 11.41 0.74 -1.60
CA ASN A 64 11.17 1.14 -2.99
C ASN A 64 10.07 2.21 -3.18
N SER A 65 10.11 3.26 -2.36
CA SER A 65 9.14 4.37 -2.34
C SER A 65 7.74 4.05 -1.81
N MET A 66 7.58 2.93 -1.12
CA MET A 66 6.34 2.49 -0.49
C MET A 66 6.51 2.41 1.02
N TRP A 67 5.49 2.88 1.75
CA TRP A 67 5.38 2.60 3.17
C TRP A 67 4.78 1.21 3.37
N GLY A 68 5.20 0.52 4.44
CA GLY A 68 4.58 -0.70 4.92
C GLY A 68 4.13 -0.51 6.36
N LYS A 69 2.95 -0.99 6.72
CA LYS A 69 2.48 -0.99 8.12
C LYS A 69 2.15 -2.42 8.53
N SER A 70 2.78 -2.90 9.60
CA SER A 70 2.44 -4.18 10.19
C SER A 70 1.12 -4.08 10.95
N ILE A 71 0.12 -4.88 10.57
CA ILE A 71 -1.20 -4.95 11.20
C ILE A 71 -1.53 -6.40 11.54
N GLU A 72 -2.00 -6.61 12.76
CA GLU A 72 -2.59 -7.87 13.18
C GLU A 72 -4.07 -7.90 12.74
N LEU A 73 -4.39 -8.68 11.70
CA LEU A 73 -5.74 -8.78 11.14
C LEU A 73 -6.64 -9.74 11.96
N THR A 74 -6.04 -10.80 12.50
CA THR A 74 -6.66 -11.78 13.42
C THR A 74 -5.59 -12.32 14.35
N SER A 75 -5.99 -13.07 15.39
CA SER A 75 -5.03 -13.75 16.27
C SER A 75 -4.12 -14.68 15.47
N ASN A 76 -2.82 -14.38 15.43
CA ASN A 76 -1.77 -15.05 14.64
C ASN A 76 -1.69 -14.70 13.14
N CYS A 77 -2.38 -13.65 12.68
CA CYS A 77 -2.24 -13.12 11.33
C CYS A 77 -1.70 -11.70 11.39
N GLU A 78 -0.38 -11.56 11.34
CA GLU A 78 0.29 -10.28 11.21
C GLU A 78 0.80 -10.11 9.77
N VAL A 79 0.45 -8.99 9.15
CA VAL A 79 0.79 -8.70 7.76
C VAL A 79 1.33 -7.29 7.62
N ILE A 80 2.28 -7.09 6.72
CA ILE A 80 2.74 -5.77 6.32
C ILE A 80 1.90 -5.32 5.13
N ILE A 81 1.07 -4.29 5.31
CA ILE A 81 0.22 -3.75 4.27
C ILE A 81 0.94 -2.57 3.60
N PRO A 82 1.21 -2.63 2.28
CA PRO A 82 1.81 -1.53 1.56
C PRO A 82 0.82 -0.36 1.37
N PHE A 83 1.33 0.86 1.50
CA PHE A 83 0.55 2.07 1.30
C PHE A 83 1.40 3.26 0.83
N MET A 84 0.74 4.22 0.19
CA MET A 84 1.29 5.55 -0.07
C MET A 84 0.60 6.55 0.85
N SER A 85 1.38 7.46 1.44
CA SER A 85 0.89 8.48 2.37
C SER A 85 1.26 9.87 1.85
N GLY A 86 0.27 10.77 1.85
CA GLY A 86 0.45 12.17 1.46
C GLY A 86 0.03 13.12 2.59
N TYR A 87 0.57 14.35 2.53
CA TYR A 87 0.19 15.42 3.43
C TYR A 87 -1.32 15.69 3.36
N GLY A 88 -1.95 16.05 4.49
CA GLY A 88 -3.40 16.25 4.56
C GLY A 88 -4.20 14.96 4.85
N GLY A 89 -3.54 13.84 5.16
CA GLY A 89 -4.19 12.58 5.50
C GLY A 89 -4.51 11.69 4.30
N ILE A 90 -3.87 11.93 3.15
CA ILE A 90 -4.04 11.13 1.93
C ILE A 90 -3.45 9.73 2.15
N GLN A 91 -4.23 8.69 1.92
CA GLN A 91 -3.82 7.29 2.08
C GLN A 91 -4.25 6.48 0.87
N PHE A 92 -3.32 5.80 0.20
CA PHE A 92 -3.61 4.76 -0.80
C PHE A 92 -3.12 3.44 -0.23
N VAL A 93 -4.04 2.58 0.18
CA VAL A 93 -3.75 1.33 0.88
C VAL A 93 -4.03 0.16 -0.07
N MET A 94 -3.02 -0.68 -0.25
CA MET A 94 -3.05 -1.82 -1.15
C MET A 94 -3.06 -3.09 -0.31
N MET A 95 -4.26 -3.61 -0.03
CA MET A 95 -4.40 -4.78 0.82
C MET A 95 -3.86 -6.03 0.09
N PRO A 96 -3.25 -6.99 0.80
CA PRO A 96 -2.77 -8.23 0.21
C PRO A 96 -3.85 -9.16 -0.39
N ASN A 97 -5.13 -8.86 -0.18
CA ASN A 97 -6.30 -9.62 -0.65
C ASN A 97 -7.02 -8.96 -1.84
N ASP A 98 -6.28 -8.21 -2.66
CA ASP A 98 -6.74 -7.47 -3.84
C ASP A 98 -7.78 -6.37 -3.57
N ILE A 99 -7.89 -5.91 -2.32
CA ILE A 99 -8.73 -4.78 -1.95
C ILE A 99 -7.90 -3.49 -1.96
N ILE A 100 -8.41 -2.49 -2.68
CA ILE A 100 -7.86 -1.13 -2.67
C ILE A 100 -8.73 -0.26 -1.76
N TYR A 101 -8.11 0.39 -0.78
CA TYR A 101 -8.74 1.42 0.02
C TYR A 101 -8.01 2.74 -0.20
N TYR A 102 -8.75 3.82 -0.43
CA TYR A 102 -8.15 5.15 -0.46
C TYR A 102 -8.98 6.13 0.36
N TYR A 103 -8.28 7.10 0.95
CA TYR A 103 -8.86 8.20 1.68
C TYR A 103 -8.14 9.49 1.29
N VAL A 104 -8.91 10.53 1.00
CA VAL A 104 -8.39 11.86 0.65
C VAL A 104 -9.06 12.86 1.59
N SER A 105 -8.25 13.59 2.33
CA SER A 105 -8.70 14.65 3.23
C SER A 105 -7.75 15.85 3.16
N ASP A 106 -8.10 16.89 3.90
CA ASP A 106 -7.25 18.06 4.17
C ASP A 106 -7.11 18.24 5.70
N ASN A 107 -6.71 17.17 6.39
CA ASN A 107 -6.60 17.12 7.86
C ASN A 107 -5.31 16.37 8.30
N ASP A 108 -5.16 16.09 9.59
CA ASP A 108 -4.06 15.26 10.13
C ASP A 108 -4.04 13.82 9.57
N GLU A 109 -3.02 13.03 9.97
CA GLU A 109 -2.85 11.63 9.56
C GLU A 109 -4.12 10.79 9.81
N PHE A 110 -4.51 9.99 8.83
CA PHE A 110 -5.68 9.11 8.92
C PHE A 110 -5.28 7.68 9.28
N TYR A 111 -5.86 7.16 10.36
CA TYR A 111 -5.67 5.78 10.82
C TYR A 111 -6.68 4.84 10.14
N TRP A 112 -6.17 3.81 9.46
CA TRP A 112 -6.98 2.86 8.68
C TRP A 112 -6.91 1.41 9.20
N ASP A 113 -6.36 1.18 10.39
CA ASP A 113 -6.17 -0.14 11.00
C ASP A 113 -7.51 -0.89 11.17
N GLY A 114 -8.52 -0.19 11.71
CA GLY A 114 -9.87 -0.74 11.86
C GLY A 114 -10.48 -1.09 10.50
N THR A 115 -10.25 -0.25 9.48
CA THR A 115 -10.68 -0.51 8.11
C THR A 115 -10.01 -1.77 7.56
N ALA A 116 -8.70 -1.95 7.75
CA ALA A 116 -7.99 -3.15 7.31
C ALA A 116 -8.56 -4.43 7.94
N ILE A 117 -8.87 -4.40 9.24
CA ILE A 117 -9.49 -5.53 9.96
C ILE A 117 -10.88 -5.86 9.39
N GLU A 118 -11.70 -4.85 9.09
CA GLU A 118 -13.03 -5.05 8.51
C GLU A 118 -12.95 -5.55 7.06
N LEU A 119 -12.05 -5.00 6.25
CA LEU A 119 -11.85 -5.41 4.86
C LEU A 119 -11.34 -6.86 4.76
N ASN A 120 -10.57 -7.33 5.74
CA ASN A 120 -10.15 -8.74 5.82
C ASN A 120 -11.35 -9.70 5.92
N LYS A 121 -12.53 -9.25 6.40
CA LYS A 121 -13.74 -10.11 6.45
C LYS A 121 -14.36 -10.36 5.08
N LEU A 122 -14.07 -9.51 4.09
CA LEU A 122 -14.61 -9.66 2.73
C LEU A 122 -13.86 -10.71 1.92
N ASN A 123 -12.54 -10.74 2.07
CA ASN A 123 -11.65 -11.71 1.45
C ASN A 123 -10.48 -11.99 2.40
N PRO A 124 -10.58 -12.98 3.31
CA PRO A 124 -9.54 -13.22 4.32
C PRO A 124 -8.18 -13.48 3.69
N TYR A 125 -7.16 -12.78 4.16
CA TYR A 125 -5.80 -12.99 3.70
C TYR A 125 -5.11 -14.17 4.41
N CYS A 126 -5.35 -14.31 5.71
CA CYS A 126 -4.90 -15.46 6.49
C CYS A 126 -6.06 -16.43 6.73
N ASN A 127 -5.76 -17.73 6.77
CA ASN A 127 -6.68 -18.80 7.13
C ASN A 127 -6.37 -19.36 8.51
#